data_AF-A0A496W264-F1
#
_entry.id   AF-A0A496W264-F1
#
_cell.length_a   1.000
_cell.length_b   1.000
_cell.length_c   1.000
_cell.angle_alpha   90.00
_cell.angle_beta   90.00
_cell.angle_gamma   90.00
#
_symmetry.space_group_name_H-M   'P 1'
#
loop_
_entity.id
_entity.type
_entity.pdbx_description
1 polymer ?
#
loop_
_entity_poly.entity_id
_entity_poly.type
_entity_poly.pdbx_seq_one_letter_code
_entity_poly.pdbx_strand_id
1 'polypeptide(L)' 'MIPPQQEELEALHKFAMMGNMRRIKEQALLLDAVEPKYRPFANKLQELAKGFKRKQILALIEDFKRD' A
#
# COMPACT_ATOMS: atom_id res chain seq x y z
N MET A 1 -5.16 5.97 -10.66
CA MET A 1 -4.84 5.84 -9.22
C MET A 1 -3.48 6.50 -9.03
N ILE A 2 -3.35 7.46 -8.10
CA ILE A 2 -2.06 8.12 -7.88
C ILE A 2 -1.31 7.33 -6.80
N PRO A 3 -0.14 6.75 -7.12
CA PRO A 3 0.66 6.07 -6.12
C PRO A 3 1.37 7.08 -5.20
N PRO A 4 1.68 6.69 -3.97
CA PRO A 4 2.56 7.47 -3.11
C PRO A 4 3.99 7.48 -3.67
N GLN A 5 4.87 8.25 -3.02
CA GLN A 5 6.29 8.34 -3.42
C GLN A 5 6.99 6.97 -3.36
N GLN A 6 8.09 6.80 -4.10
CA GLN A 6 8.79 5.51 -4.15
C GLN A 6 9.21 5.01 -2.76
N GLU A 7 9.68 5.88 -1.87
CA GLU A 7 10.06 5.49 -0.50
C GLU A 7 8.90 4.82 0.26
N GLU A 8 7.70 5.36 0.12
CA GLU A 8 6.47 4.81 0.72
C GLU A 8 6.10 3.46 0.09
N LEU A 9 6.21 3.34 -1.24
CA LEU A 9 6.00 2.07 -1.94
C LEU A 9 7.02 1.00 -1.49
N GLU A 10 8.26 1.38 -1.26
CA GLU A 10 9.29 0.46 -0.76
C GLU A 10 9.02 0.01 0.69
N ALA A 11 8.58 0.91 1.55
CA ALA A 11 8.17 0.59 2.91
C ALA A 11 6.99 -0.40 2.90
N LEU A 12 5.97 -0.12 2.08
CA LEU A 12 4.82 -1.00 1.87
C LEU A 12 5.22 -2.37 1.34
N HIS A 13 6.14 -2.40 0.36
CA HIS A 13 6.66 -3.65 -0.21
C HIS A 13 7.34 -4.49 0.88
N LYS A 14 8.21 -3.89 1.70
CA LYS A 14 8.86 -4.55 2.83
C LYS A 14 7.84 -5.12 3.82
N PHE A 15 6.81 -4.35 4.19
CA PHE A 15 5.76 -4.83 5.09
C PHE A 15 4.97 -6.00 4.49
N ALA A 16 4.66 -5.94 3.19
CA ALA A 16 4.00 -7.03 2.47
C ALA A 16 4.88 -8.28 2.39
N MET A 17 6.20 -8.12 2.19
CA MET A 17 7.17 -9.21 2.25
C MET A 17 7.32 -9.79 3.66
N MET A 18 7.13 -9.01 4.72
CA MET A 18 7.10 -9.54 6.09
C MET A 18 5.73 -10.12 6.49
N GLY A 19 4.69 -9.92 5.67
CA GLY A 19 3.31 -10.29 6.02
C GLY A 19 2.69 -9.40 7.10
N ASN A 20 3.26 -8.22 7.33
CA ASN A 20 2.83 -7.31 8.39
C ASN A 20 1.61 -6.47 7.96
N MET A 21 0.44 -7.11 7.95
CA MET A 21 -0.82 -6.47 7.53
C MET A 21 -1.26 -5.29 8.42
N ARG A 22 -0.80 -5.24 9.67
CA ARG A 22 -1.05 -4.09 10.56
C ARG A 22 -0.33 -2.86 10.04
N ARG A 23 0.99 -2.96 9.81
CA ARG A 23 1.79 -1.85 9.28
C ARG A 23 1.31 -1.36 7.92
N ILE A 24 0.87 -2.26 7.05
CA ILE A 24 0.30 -1.90 5.74
C ILE A 24 -0.97 -1.05 5.90
N LYS A 25 -1.86 -1.40 6.85
CA LYS A 25 -3.08 -0.61 7.11
C LYS A 25 -2.76 0.74 7.72
N GLU A 26 -1.82 0.80 8.67
CA GLU A 26 -1.35 2.05 9.27
C GLU A 26 -0.78 2.99 8.20
N GLN A 27 0.11 2.48 7.33
CA GLN A 27 0.68 3.27 6.25
C GLN A 27 -0.39 3.74 5.26
N ALA A 28 -1.35 2.89 4.90
CA ALA A 28 -2.46 3.30 4.04
C ALA A 28 -3.29 4.44 4.66
N LEU A 29 -3.55 4.41 5.97
CA LEU A 29 -4.24 5.50 6.67
C LEU A 29 -3.41 6.79 6.66
N LEU A 30 -2.10 6.69 6.87
CA LEU A 30 -1.19 7.83 6.81
C LEU A 30 -1.19 8.46 5.42
N LEU A 31 -1.15 7.65 4.35
CA LEU A 31 -1.19 8.14 2.98
C LEU A 31 -2.48 8.90 2.66
N ASP A 32 -3.63 8.41 3.11
CA ASP A 32 -4.92 9.09 2.98
C ASP A 32 -4.96 10.42 3.75
N ALA A 33 -4.36 10.45 4.95
CA ALA A 33 -4.32 11.63 5.81
C ALA A 33 -3.34 12.71 5.32
N VAL A 34 -2.19 12.31 4.78
CA VAL A 34 -1.16 13.22 4.26
C VAL A 34 -1.62 13.84 2.95
N GLU A 35 -2.17 13.05 2.03
CA GLU A 35 -2.61 13.56 0.75
C GLU A 35 -3.86 12.86 0.21
N PRO A 36 -5.00 13.58 0.08
CA PRO A 36 -6.26 12.99 -0.38
C PRO A 36 -6.18 12.37 -1.78
N LYS A 37 -5.17 12.73 -2.58
CA LYS A 37 -4.94 12.17 -3.92
C LYS A 37 -4.51 10.70 -3.86
N TYR A 38 -3.93 10.25 -2.74
CA TYR A 38 -3.56 8.86 -2.48
C TYR A 38 -4.71 8.01 -1.94
N ARG A 39 -5.85 8.61 -1.57
CA ARG A 39 -7.05 7.92 -1.11
C ARG A 39 -7.47 6.69 -1.92
N PRO A 40 -7.52 6.70 -3.26
CA PRO A 40 -7.82 5.50 -4.03
C PRO A 40 -6.77 4.39 -3.82
N PHE A 41 -5.49 4.75 -3.66
CA PHE A 41 -4.42 3.80 -3.34
C PHE A 41 -4.56 3.23 -1.93
N ALA A 42 -4.72 4.12 -0.95
CA ALA A 42 -4.90 3.78 0.45
C ALA A 42 -6.09 2.82 0.66
N ASN A 43 -7.25 3.16 0.09
CA ASN A 43 -8.45 2.32 0.19
C ASN A 43 -8.22 0.93 -0.40
N LYS A 44 -7.64 0.85 -1.61
CA LYS A 44 -7.35 -0.44 -2.25
C LYS A 44 -6.41 -1.29 -1.39
N LEU A 45 -5.37 -0.67 -0.85
CA LEU A 45 -4.40 -1.33 0.00
C LEU A 45 -5.03 -1.84 1.30
N GLN A 46 -5.91 -1.05 1.92
CA GLN A 46 -6.67 -1.46 3.11
C GLN A 46 -7.61 -2.63 2.85
N GLU A 47 -8.32 -2.62 1.72
CA GLU A 47 -9.20 -3.75 1.34
C GLU A 47 -8.41 -5.04 1.17
N LEU A 48 -7.26 -4.97 0.48
CA LEU A 48 -6.38 -6.12 0.30
C LEU A 48 -5.79 -6.60 1.63
N ALA A 49 -5.39 -5.68 2.51
CA ALA A 49 -4.87 -6.01 3.84
C ALA A 49 -5.95 -6.54 4.80
N LYS A 50 -7.22 -6.15 4.64
CA LYS A 50 -8.35 -6.75 5.36
C LYS A 50 -8.56 -8.20 4.94
N GLY A 51 -8.47 -8.48 3.64
CA GLY A 51 -8.57 -9.83 3.10
C GLY A 51 -7.30 -10.69 3.22
N PHE A 52 -6.26 -10.21 3.91
CA PHE A 52 -4.94 -10.88 3.99
C PHE A 52 -4.37 -11.27 2.61
N LYS A 53 -4.70 -10.51 1.57
CA LYS A 53 -4.37 -10.80 0.17
C LYS A 53 -2.92 -10.39 -0.16
N ARG A 54 -1.94 -10.94 0.56
CA ARG A 54 -0.51 -10.60 0.43
C ARG A 54 0.00 -10.57 -1.00
N LYS A 55 -0.33 -11.59 -1.80
CA LYS A 55 0.09 -11.67 -3.22
C LYS A 55 -0.44 -10.52 -4.06
N GLN A 56 -1.69 -10.10 -3.82
CA GLN A 56 -2.30 -8.98 -4.54
C GLN A 56 -1.72 -7.64 -4.08
N ILE A 57 -1.35 -7.52 -2.79
CA ILE A 57 -0.66 -6.34 -2.28
C ILE A 57 0.71 -6.18 -2.94
N LEU A 58 1.49 -7.26 -3.01
CA LEU A 58 2.80 -7.26 -3.67
C LEU A 58 2.65 -6.90 -5.16
N ALA A 59 1.77 -7.57 -5.89
CA ALA A 59 1.52 -7.28 -7.29
C ALA A 59 1.10 -5.81 -7.52
N LEU A 60 0.22 -5.26 -6.67
CA LEU A 60 -0.18 -3.85 -6.75
C LEU A 60 1.03 -2.92 -6.57
N ILE A 61 1.84 -3.14 -5.53
CA ILE A 61 3.00 -2.28 -5.23
C ILE A 61 4.07 -2.40 -6.33
N GLU A 62 4.32 -3.61 -6.81
CA GLU A 62 5.29 -3.86 -7.89
C GLU A 62 4.88 -3.22 -9.21
N ASP A 63 3.57 -3.20 -9.53
CA ASP A 63 3.02 -2.51 -10.70
C ASP A 63 3.34 -1.01 -10.67
N PHE A 64 3.08 -0.34 -9.54
CA PHE A 64 3.38 1.09 -9.36
C PHE A 64 4.86 1.41 -9.14
N LYS A 65 5.72 0.43 -8.85
CA LYS A 65 7.18 0.64 -8.80
C LYS A 65 7.81 0.60 -10.18
N ARG A 66 7.12 0.08 -11.20
CA ARG A 66 7.65 -0.15 -12.55
C ARG A 66 7.30 0.95 -13.55
N ASP A 67 6.39 1.85 -13.17
CA ASP A 67 5.92 3.04 -13.91
C ASP A 67 6.61 4.31 -13.37
#